data_AF-A0ABD5F3R7-F1
#
_entry.id   AF-A0ABD5F3R7-F1
#
_cell.length_a   1.000
_cell.length_b   1.000
_cell.length_c   1.000
_cell.angle_alpha   90.00
_cell.angle_beta   90.00
_cell.angle_gamma   90.00
#
_symmetry.space_group_name_H-M   'P 1'
#
loop_
_entity.id
_entity.type
_entity.pdbx_description
1 polymer ?
#
loop_
_entity_poly.entity_id
_entity_poly.type
_entity_poly.pdbx_seq_one_letter_code
_entity_poly.pdbx_strand_id
1 'polypeptide(L)' 'MIDHESRDRQPILWAISDLHTGHTGNKPVTESLYPASPDDWLIVAGDVGERTDEIRWALDLLRKRFAKVIWVP' A
#
# COMPACT_ATOMS: atom_id res chain seq x y z
N MET A 1 5.61 19.57 24.15
CA MET A 1 6.09 19.84 22.77
C MET A 1 5.32 18.89 21.89
N ILE A 2 4.19 19.34 21.34
CA ILE A 2 3.31 18.52 20.49
C ILE A 2 3.61 18.96 19.07
N ASP A 3 4.23 18.09 18.28
CA ASP A 3 4.63 18.36 16.89
C ASP A 3 3.41 18.78 16.06
N HIS A 4 3.31 20.09 15.83
CA HIS A 4 2.26 20.70 15.01
C HIS A 4 2.44 20.43 13.50
N GLU A 5 3.56 19.82 13.10
CA GLU A 5 3.90 19.55 11.69
C GLU A 5 3.01 18.47 11.03
N SER A 6 2.31 17.64 11.83
CA SER A 6 1.55 16.49 11.30
C SER A 6 0.09 16.78 10.95
N ARG A 7 -0.46 17.94 11.32
CA ARG A 7 -1.90 18.25 11.15
C ARG A 7 -2.27 19.07 9.90
N ASP A 8 -1.29 19.65 9.20
CA ASP A 8 -1.56 20.54 8.05
C ASP A 8 -1.37 19.88 6.68
N ARG A 9 -1.00 18.59 6.63
CA ARG A 9 -0.82 17.88 5.36
C ARG A 9 -2.14 17.26 4.92
N GLN A 10 -2.67 17.75 3.80
CA GLN A 10 -3.83 17.14 3.15
C GLN A 10 -3.55 15.67 2.83
N PRO A 11 -4.52 14.75 3.04
CA PRO A 11 -4.37 13.35 2.69
C PRO A 11 -4.05 13.18 1.21
N ILE A 12 -3.12 12.26 0.91
CA ILE A 12 -2.73 11.93 -0.46
C ILE A 12 -3.36 10.61 -0.87
N LEU A 13 -3.90 10.58 -2.09
CA LEU A 13 -4.29 9.34 -2.76
C LEU A 13 -3.14 8.87 -3.65
N TRP A 14 -2.51 7.77 -3.26
CA TRP A 14 -1.44 7.12 -4.03
C TRP A 14 -2.02 6.05 -4.96
N ALA A 15 -1.24 5.66 -5.98
CA ALA A 15 -1.57 4.54 -6.84
C ALA A 15 -0.31 3.74 -7.19
N ILE A 16 -0.47 2.41 -7.28
CA ILE A 16 0.53 1.46 -7.78
C ILE A 16 -0.19 0.32 -8.50
N SER A 17 0.51 -0.39 -9.38
CA SER A 17 0.05 -1.60 -10.06
C SER A 17 1.20 -2.62 -10.14
N ASP A 18 0.90 -3.82 -10.64
CA ASP A 18 1.92 -4.78 -11.09
C ASP A 18 2.95 -5.14 -10.01
N LEU A 19 2.47 -5.39 -8.78
CA LEU A 19 3.35 -5.78 -7.68
C LEU A 19 4.02 -7.14 -7.93
N HIS A 20 3.35 -8.06 -8.63
CA HIS A 20 3.88 -9.37 -9.00
C HIS A 20 4.65 -10.05 -7.84
N THR A 21 4.02 -10.14 -6.67
CA THR A 21 4.71 -10.50 -5.41
C THR A 21 5.26 -11.93 -5.35
N GLY A 22 4.83 -12.80 -6.28
CA GLY A 22 5.44 -14.12 -6.51
C GLY A 22 6.79 -14.05 -7.26
N HIS A 23 7.10 -12.93 -7.92
CA HIS A 23 8.39 -12.72 -8.57
C HIS A 23 9.49 -12.44 -7.54
N THR A 24 10.61 -13.15 -7.66
CA THR A 24 11.77 -13.00 -6.77
C THR A 24 12.24 -11.55 -6.75
N GLY A 25 12.25 -10.96 -5.55
CA GLY A 25 12.69 -9.57 -5.35
C GLY A 25 11.56 -8.55 -5.19
N ASN A 26 10.31 -8.88 -5.55
CA ASN A 26 9.20 -7.93 -5.47
C ASN A 26 8.53 -7.83 -4.08
N LYS A 27 8.69 -8.86 -3.23
CA LYS A 27 8.20 -8.79 -1.84
C LYS A 27 8.84 -7.63 -1.06
N PRO A 28 10.18 -7.44 -1.06
CA PRO A 28 10.81 -6.26 -0.46
C PRO A 28 10.27 -4.92 -0.98
N VAL A 29 9.93 -4.82 -2.27
CA VAL A 29 9.34 -3.61 -2.85
C VAL A 29 7.98 -3.32 -2.21
N THR A 30 7.09 -4.32 -2.16
CA THR A 30 5.78 -4.19 -1.49
C THR A 30 5.94 -3.86 -0.01
N GLU A 31 6.92 -4.47 0.67
CA GLU A 31 7.25 -4.21 2.07
C GLU A 31 7.79 -2.81 2.34
N SER A 32 8.31 -2.12 1.33
CA SER A 32 8.79 -0.74 1.44
C SER A 32 7.69 0.32 1.26
N LEU A 33 6.48 -0.07 0.86
CA LEU A 33 5.38 0.87 0.64
C LEU A 33 4.78 1.34 1.97
N TYR A 34 4.93 2.63 2.26
CA TYR A 34 4.35 3.30 3.42
C TYR A 34 3.65 4.59 2.99
N PRO A 35 2.56 4.98 3.69
CA PRO A 35 1.99 6.29 3.49
C PRO A 35 2.92 7.40 4.03
N ALA A 36 2.72 8.63 3.56
CA ALA A 36 3.37 9.79 4.13
C ALA A 36 2.61 10.38 5.34
N SER A 37 1.33 10.06 5.47
CA SER A 37 0.44 10.45 6.57
C SER A 37 -0.49 9.29 6.96
N PRO A 38 -0.91 9.16 8.24
CA PRO A 38 -1.89 8.16 8.64
C PRO A 38 -3.22 8.23 7.89
N ASP A 39 -3.55 9.36 7.25
CA ASP A 39 -4.80 9.55 6.51
C ASP A 39 -4.71 9.18 5.02
N ASP A 40 -3.53 8.81 4.51
CA ASP A 40 -3.30 8.52 3.10
C ASP A 40 -4.00 7.23 2.65
N TRP A 41 -4.44 7.23 1.39
CA TRP A 41 -5.09 6.10 0.72
C TRP A 41 -4.18 5.53 -0.38
N LEU A 42 -4.42 4.28 -0.75
CA LEU A 42 -3.70 3.59 -1.84
C LEU A 42 -4.66 2.89 -2.79
N ILE A 43 -4.52 3.14 -4.09
CA ILE A 43 -5.08 2.29 -5.14
C ILE A 43 -4.03 1.24 -5.53
N VAL A 44 -4.46 -0.02 -5.62
CA VAL A 44 -3.70 -1.13 -6.18
C VAL A 44 -4.42 -1.60 -7.45
N ALA A 45 -3.91 -1.23 -8.62
CA ALA A 45 -4.60 -1.35 -9.90
C ALA A 45 -4.11 -2.56 -10.72
N GLY A 46 -4.49 -3.77 -10.31
CA GLY A 46 -4.17 -5.02 -11.02
C GLY A 46 -2.86 -5.68 -10.58
N ASP A 47 -2.67 -6.92 -11.05
CA ASP A 47 -1.42 -7.68 -11.05
C ASP A 47 -0.63 -7.70 -9.72
N VAL A 48 -1.33 -8.04 -8.62
CA VAL A 48 -0.71 -8.18 -7.30
C VAL A 48 0.12 -9.46 -7.17
N GLY A 49 -0.36 -10.54 -7.78
CA GLY A 49 0.24 -11.86 -7.77
C GLY A 49 -0.74 -12.89 -8.34
N GLU A 50 -0.25 -14.09 -8.66
CA GLU A 50 -1.05 -15.13 -9.33
C GLU A 50 -1.87 -15.96 -8.33
N ARG A 51 -1.32 -16.17 -7.13
CA ARG A 51 -1.93 -17.05 -6.14
C ARG A 51 -2.71 -16.26 -5.10
N THR A 52 -3.85 -16.78 -4.68
CA THR A 52 -4.74 -16.11 -3.73
C THR A 52 -4.12 -15.88 -2.35
N ASP A 53 -3.22 -16.76 -1.91
CA ASP A 53 -2.44 -16.59 -0.68
C ASP A 53 -1.44 -15.43 -0.77
N GLU A 54 -0.81 -15.24 -1.94
CA GLU A 54 0.10 -14.12 -2.21
C GLU A 54 -0.65 -12.79 -2.32
N ILE A 55 -1.76 -12.76 -3.08
CA ILE A 55 -2.62 -11.58 -3.19
C ILE A 55 -3.12 -11.17 -1.79
N ARG A 56 -3.59 -12.13 -0.99
CA ARG A 56 -4.06 -11.87 0.37
C ARG A 56 -2.96 -11.33 1.26
N TRP A 57 -1.74 -11.87 1.18
CA TRP A 57 -0.59 -11.38 1.95
C TRP A 57 -0.29 -9.92 1.62
N ALA A 58 -0.21 -9.56 0.34
CA ALA A 58 0.10 -8.21 -0.11
C ALA A 58 -0.98 -7.21 0.34
N LEU A 59 -2.26 -7.51 0.11
CA LEU A 59 -3.36 -6.63 0.49
C LEU A 59 -3.50 -6.49 2.01
N ASP A 60 -3.25 -7.57 2.78
CA ASP A 60 -3.26 -7.51 4.25
C ASP A 60 -2.10 -6.66 4.81
N LEU A 61 -0.93 -6.71 4.17
CA LEU A 61 0.20 -5.85 4.53
C LEU A 61 -0.12 -4.38 4.28
N LEU A 62 -0.62 -4.04 3.09
CA LEU A 62 -0.89 -2.65 2.69
C LEU A 62 -2.03 -2.04 3.50
N ARG A 63 -3.12 -2.78 3.74
CA ARG A 63 -4.26 -2.28 4.52
C ARG A 63 -3.94 -2.03 6.00
N LYS A 64 -2.86 -2.63 6.52
CA LYS A 64 -2.37 -2.35 7.89
C LYS A 64 -1.58 -1.05 7.98
N ARG A 65 -1.20 -0.45 6.84
CA ARG A 65 -0.36 0.76 6.77
C ARG A 65 -1.15 1.98 6.29
N PHE A 66 -1.93 1.84 5.21
CA PHE A 66 -2.74 2.92 4.64
C PHE A 66 -4.13 2.99 5.30
N ALA A 67 -4.71 4.18 5.42
CA ALA A 67 -6.05 4.37 5.97
C ALA A 67 -7.11 3.62 5.16
N LYS A 68 -6.92 3.55 3.84
CA LYS A 68 -7.76 2.78 2.93
C LYS A 68 -6.95 2.24 1.76
N VAL A 69 -7.22 0.99 1.42
CA VAL A 69 -6.70 0.35 0.20
C VAL A 69 -7.88 0.03 -0.71
N ILE A 70 -7.80 0.48 -1.97
CA ILE A 70 -8.76 0.18 -3.03
C ILE A 70 -8.03 -0.74 -4.00
N TRP A 71 -8.44 -2.01 -4.05
CA TRP A 71 -7.89 -2.95 -5.01
C TRP A 71 -8.87 -3.15 -6.17
N VAL A 72 -8.33 -3.12 -7.38
CA VAL A 72 -9.01 -3.53 -8.61
C VAL A 72 -8.23 -4.73 -9.16
N PRO A 73 -8.86 -5.91 -9.31
CA PRO A 73 -8.20 -7.10 -9.87
C PRO A 73 -7.89 -6.94 -11.35
#